data_AF-A0A7V9TY01-F1
#
_entry.id   AF-A0A7V9TY01-F1
#
_cell.length_a   1.000
_cell.length_b   1.000
_cell.length_c   1.000
_cell.angle_alpha   90.00
_cell.angle_beta   90.00
_cell.angle_gamma   90.00
#
_symmetry.space_group_name_H-M   'P 1'
#
loop_
_entity.id
_entity.type
_entity.pdbx_description
1 polymer ?
#
loop_
_entity_poly.entity_id
_entity_poly.type
_entity_poly.pdbx_seq_one_letter_code
_entity_poly.pdbx_strand_id
1 'polypeptide(L)'
;MRRFIDSEADFIFVLAANVASIQAEQDAIGFDAPDAKYPHKNAEGLCSFAVLVQEKFSDNPILMKMARIVQAADFKDQLDDHPAARGLQLISGGFPIVTSNDHETAERAGFLYDALYASIKDNVGL
;
A
#
# COMPACT_ATOMS: atom_id res chain seq x y z
N MET A 1 3.59 6.02 -4.93
CA MET A 1 4.95 6.60 -5.09
C MET A 1 5.01 7.60 -6.25
N ARG A 2 5.00 7.15 -7.51
CA ARG A 2 5.17 8.01 -8.71
C ARG A 2 4.26 9.23 -8.82
N ARG A 3 3.02 9.13 -8.33
CA ARG A 3 2.03 10.21 -8.42
C ARG A 3 2.13 11.26 -7.31
N PHE A 4 2.62 10.89 -6.12
CA PHE A 4 2.48 11.70 -4.91
C PHE A 4 3.80 11.99 -4.18
N ILE A 5 4.85 11.20 -4.41
CA ILE A 5 6.11 11.28 -3.67
C ILE A 5 7.27 11.60 -4.61
N ASP A 6 7.50 10.75 -5.61
CA ASP A 6 8.66 10.86 -6.52
C ASP A 6 8.31 10.21 -7.86
N SER A 7 8.25 11.03 -8.93
CA SER A 7 7.86 10.58 -10.29
C SER A 7 8.84 9.58 -10.89
N GLU A 8 10.11 9.66 -10.49
CA GLU A 8 11.19 8.80 -10.99
C GLU A 8 11.43 7.58 -10.09
N ALA A 9 10.57 7.36 -9.08
CA ALA A 9 10.70 6.22 -8.17
C ALA A 9 10.70 4.89 -8.95
N ASP A 10 11.66 4.04 -8.62
CA ASP A 10 11.72 2.66 -9.09
C ASP A 10 11.63 1.67 -7.92
N PHE A 11 11.27 0.43 -8.23
CA PHE A 11 11.06 -0.63 -7.23
C PHE A 11 11.97 -1.81 -7.51
N ILE A 12 12.45 -2.42 -6.44
CA ILE A 12 13.14 -3.71 -6.49
C ILE A 12 12.34 -4.65 -5.60
N PHE A 13 11.89 -5.76 -6.17
CA PHE A 13 11.17 -6.79 -5.41
C PHE A 13 12.14 -7.88 -4.99
N VAL A 14 12.17 -8.15 -3.69
CA VAL A 14 13.03 -9.17 -3.06
C VAL A 14 12.21 -9.98 -2.07
N LEU A 15 12.73 -11.14 -1.66
CA LEU A 15 12.12 -11.91 -0.57
C LEU A 15 12.01 -11.06 0.69
N ALA A 16 10.92 -11.19 1.45
CA ALA A 16 10.67 -10.41 2.66
C ALA A 16 11.85 -10.40 3.64
N ALA A 17 12.52 -11.54 3.82
CA ALA A 17 13.70 -11.67 4.69
C ALA A 17 14.91 -10.83 4.24
N ASN A 18 14.96 -10.40 2.98
CA ASN A 18 16.05 -9.63 2.40
C ASN A 18 15.74 -8.12 2.32
N VAL A 19 14.51 -7.69 2.60
CA VAL A 19 14.13 -6.28 2.46
C VAL A 19 14.99 -5.39 3.34
N ALA A 20 15.17 -5.77 4.61
CA ALA A 20 15.93 -4.95 5.56
C ALA A 20 17.42 -4.85 5.20
N SER A 21 18.04 -5.91 4.66
CA SER A 21 19.44 -5.85 4.23
C SER A 21 19.60 -5.00 2.97
N ILE A 22 18.73 -5.20 1.97
CA ILE A 22 18.76 -4.46 0.71
C ILE A 22 18.49 -2.97 0.92
N GLN A 23 17.58 -2.60 1.84
CA GLN A 23 17.35 -1.20 2.18
C GLN A 23 18.64 -0.52 2.66
N ALA A 24 19.44 -1.21 3.48
CA ALA A 24 20.67 -0.67 4.05
C ALA A 24 21.80 -0.63 3.03
N GLU A 25 21.93 -1.68 2.22
CA GLU A 25 22.96 -1.79 1.18
C GLU A 25 22.79 -0.76 0.06
N GLN A 26 21.54 -0.42 -0.30
CA GLN A 26 21.24 0.44 -1.44
C GLN A 26 20.72 1.83 -1.08
N ASP A 27 20.71 2.18 0.22
CA ASP A 27 20.07 3.41 0.73
C ASP A 27 18.62 3.56 0.22
N ALA A 28 17.90 2.44 0.18
CA ALA A 28 16.55 2.34 -0.33
C ALA A 28 15.50 2.36 0.80
N ILE A 29 14.22 2.54 0.43
CA ILE A 29 13.10 2.50 1.38
C ILE A 29 12.46 1.12 1.33
N GLY A 30 12.57 0.35 2.42
CA GLY A 30 11.91 -0.94 2.55
C GLY A 30 10.42 -0.83 2.90
N PHE A 31 9.61 -1.74 2.35
CA PHE A 31 8.17 -1.86 2.60
C PHE A 31 7.76 -3.32 2.89
N ASP A 32 6.65 -3.48 3.62
CA ASP A 32 5.90 -4.74 3.76
C ASP A 32 6.70 -5.97 4.22
N ALA A 33 7.73 -5.75 5.06
CA ALA A 33 8.57 -6.81 5.57
C ALA A 33 9.06 -6.52 6.99
N PRO A 34 9.49 -7.55 7.75
CA PRO A 34 10.16 -7.34 9.04
C PRO A 34 11.36 -6.41 8.90
N ASP A 35 11.55 -5.52 9.88
CA ASP A 35 12.68 -4.59 9.99
C ASP A 35 12.85 -3.59 8.82
N ALA A 36 11.89 -3.53 7.90
CA ALA A 36 11.81 -2.50 6.88
C ALA A 36 11.44 -1.14 7.48
N LYS A 37 11.84 -0.04 6.83
CA LYS A 37 11.42 1.32 7.22
C LYS A 37 9.90 1.45 7.38
N TYR A 38 9.14 0.84 6.48
CA TYR A 38 7.69 0.67 6.61
C TYR A 38 7.38 -0.83 6.68
N PRO A 39 7.22 -1.43 7.88
CA PRO A 39 6.99 -2.86 8.00
C PRO A 39 5.55 -3.24 7.61
N HIS A 40 5.30 -4.54 7.39
CA HIS A 40 3.93 -5.06 7.14
C HIS A 40 2.97 -4.63 8.26
N LYS A 41 3.42 -4.68 9.52
CA LYS A 41 2.72 -4.14 10.68
C LYS A 41 3.71 -3.45 11.61
N ASN A 42 3.51 -2.15 11.87
CA ASN A 42 4.36 -1.42 12.81
C ASN A 42 3.95 -1.65 14.28
N ALA A 43 4.65 -1.03 15.23
CA ALA A 43 4.37 -1.15 16.66
C ALA A 43 2.98 -0.64 17.08
N GLU A 44 2.38 0.25 16.29
CA GLU A 44 1.03 0.79 16.48
C GLU A 44 -0.05 -0.06 15.79
N GLY A 45 0.35 -1.13 15.09
CA GLY A 45 -0.56 -2.03 14.39
C GLY A 45 -0.97 -1.55 12.99
N LEU A 46 -0.30 -0.54 12.45
CA LEU A 46 -0.57 0.04 11.12
C LEU A 46 0.21 -0.66 10.02
N CYS A 47 -0.41 -0.80 8.85
CA CYS A 47 0.25 -1.30 7.64
C CYS A 47 1.17 -0.26 7.01
N SER A 48 2.08 -0.72 6.16
CA SER A 48 3.06 0.13 5.47
C SER A 48 2.43 1.35 4.80
N PHE A 49 1.30 1.16 4.11
CA PHE A 49 0.60 2.25 3.43
C PHE A 49 0.01 3.27 4.40
N ALA A 50 -0.62 2.81 5.49
CA ALA A 50 -1.22 3.70 6.49
C ALA A 50 -0.15 4.54 7.21
N VAL A 51 1.00 3.95 7.55
CA VAL A 51 2.14 4.67 8.14
C VAL A 51 2.66 5.73 7.18
N LEU A 52 2.89 5.37 5.91
CA LEU A 52 3.39 6.30 4.90
C LEU A 52 2.44 7.50 4.69
N VAL A 53 1.13 7.23 4.65
CA VAL A 53 0.11 8.27 4.52
C VAL A 53 0.07 9.18 5.75
N GLN A 54 0.12 8.63 6.96
CA GLN A 54 0.17 9.44 8.18
C GLN A 54 1.40 10.34 8.25
N GLU A 55 2.58 9.83 7.86
CA GLU A 55 3.83 10.59 7.92
C GLU A 55 3.88 11.72 6.88
N LYS A 56 3.42 11.47 5.65
CA LYS A 56 3.66 12.38 4.51
C LYS A 56 2.42 13.15 4.05
N PHE A 57 1.23 12.69 4.41
CA PHE A 57 -0.03 13.17 3.84
C PHE A 57 -1.15 13.27 4.88
N SER A 58 -0.81 13.58 6.14
CA SER A 58 -1.78 13.72 7.24
C SER A 58 -2.92 14.69 6.94
N ASP A 59 -2.66 15.73 6.15
CA ASP A 59 -3.63 16.77 5.79
C ASP A 59 -4.43 16.45 4.51
N ASN A 60 -4.17 15.30 3.87
CA ASN A 60 -4.88 14.88 2.67
C ASN A 60 -6.07 13.96 3.03
N PRO A 61 -7.32 14.47 3.03
CA PRO A 61 -8.46 13.70 3.50
C PRO A 61 -8.79 12.48 2.62
N ILE A 62 -8.41 12.51 1.34
CA ILE A 62 -8.67 11.41 0.40
C ILE A 62 -7.70 10.27 0.68
N LEU A 63 -6.40 10.57 0.81
CA LEU A 63 -5.39 9.56 1.14
C LEU A 63 -5.64 8.98 2.54
N MET A 64 -6.05 9.80 3.51
CA MET A 64 -6.39 9.33 4.86
C MET A 64 -7.58 8.35 4.85
N LYS A 65 -8.60 8.57 4.01
CA LYS A 65 -9.70 7.62 3.83
C LYS A 65 -9.23 6.34 3.15
N MET A 66 -8.44 6.46 2.10
CA MET A 66 -7.86 5.32 1.39
C MET A 66 -6.99 4.47 2.34
N ALA A 67 -6.21 5.09 3.22
CA ALA A 67 -5.40 4.42 4.23
C ALA A 67 -6.23 3.55 5.17
N ARG A 68 -7.42 4.01 5.60
CA ARG A 68 -8.33 3.21 6.44
C ARG A 68 -8.86 1.97 5.71
N ILE A 69 -9.16 2.09 4.41
CA ILE A 69 -9.63 0.98 3.59
C ILE A 69 -8.52 -0.05 3.41
N VAL A 70 -7.33 0.40 3.04
CA VAL A 70 -6.16 -0.46 2.82
C VAL A 70 -5.77 -1.16 4.13
N GLN A 71 -5.71 -0.42 5.25
CA GLN A 71 -5.46 -0.98 6.59
C GLN A 71 -6.39 -2.16 6.91
N ALA A 72 -7.70 -1.96 6.76
CA ALA A 72 -8.68 -3.01 7.04
C ALA A 72 -8.56 -4.20 6.08
N ALA A 73 -8.15 -3.99 4.83
CA ALA A 73 -7.98 -5.06 3.85
C ALA A 73 -6.69 -5.89 4.06
N ASP A 74 -5.66 -5.27 4.64
CA ASP A 74 -4.32 -5.85 4.79
C ASP A 74 -4.27 -6.88 5.94
N PHE A 75 -5.11 -6.71 6.97
CA PHE A 75 -5.16 -7.58 8.13
C PHE A 75 -6.46 -8.37 8.21
N LYS A 76 -6.36 -9.70 8.27
CA LYS A 76 -7.52 -10.60 8.30
C LYS A 76 -8.45 -10.34 9.49
N ASP A 77 -7.91 -9.96 10.64
CA ASP A 77 -8.64 -9.63 11.87
C ASP A 77 -9.30 -8.24 11.82
N GLN A 78 -9.01 -7.42 10.81
CA GLN A 78 -9.53 -6.05 10.65
C GLN A 78 -10.48 -5.90 9.46
N LEU A 79 -10.81 -7.00 8.76
CA LEU A 79 -11.66 -6.96 7.57
C LEU A 79 -13.04 -6.36 7.79
N ASP A 80 -13.55 -6.42 9.02
CA ASP A 80 -14.86 -5.88 9.38
C ASP A 80 -14.79 -4.41 9.86
N ASP A 81 -13.59 -3.80 9.90
CA ASP A 81 -13.39 -2.40 10.28
C ASP A 81 -13.76 -1.43 9.14
N HIS A 82 -13.89 -1.92 7.90
CA HIS A 82 -14.35 -1.12 6.78
C HIS A 82 -15.13 -1.94 5.74
N PRO A 83 -16.33 -1.52 5.28
CA PRO A 83 -17.16 -2.31 4.36
C PRO A 83 -16.49 -2.61 3.01
N ALA A 84 -15.62 -1.73 2.52
CA ALA A 84 -14.87 -1.94 1.28
C ALA A 84 -13.70 -2.93 1.40
N ALA A 85 -13.26 -3.28 2.62
CA ALA A 85 -12.03 -4.05 2.86
C ALA A 85 -12.10 -5.45 2.25
N ARG A 86 -13.21 -6.17 2.45
CA ARG A 86 -13.41 -7.52 1.90
C ARG A 86 -13.33 -7.55 0.37
N GLY A 87 -13.89 -6.54 -0.29
CA GLY A 87 -13.83 -6.42 -1.75
C GLY A 87 -12.41 -6.11 -2.24
N LEU A 88 -11.72 -5.18 -1.58
CA LEU A 88 -10.34 -4.85 -1.90
C LEU A 88 -9.41 -6.06 -1.70
N GLN A 89 -9.52 -6.77 -0.57
CA GLN A 89 -8.72 -7.97 -0.30
C GLN A 89 -8.97 -9.06 -1.35
N LEU A 90 -10.23 -9.33 -1.70
CA LEU A 90 -10.58 -10.35 -2.69
C LEU A 90 -9.96 -10.04 -4.07
N ILE A 91 -10.08 -8.80 -4.53
CA ILE A 91 -9.54 -8.39 -5.84
C ILE A 91 -8.02 -8.38 -5.80
N SER A 92 -7.41 -7.80 -4.78
CA SER A 92 -5.95 -7.71 -4.64
C SER A 92 -5.29 -9.08 -4.53
N GLY A 93 -5.93 -10.04 -3.85
CA GLY A 93 -5.46 -11.43 -3.80
C GLY A 93 -5.44 -12.13 -5.16
N GLY A 94 -6.19 -11.61 -6.14
CA GLY A 94 -6.18 -12.09 -7.52
C GLY A 94 -5.01 -11.58 -8.35
N PHE A 95 -4.35 -10.47 -7.97
CA PHE A 95 -3.31 -9.87 -8.82
C PHE A 95 -2.15 -10.83 -9.12
N PRO A 96 -1.52 -11.50 -8.13
CA PRO A 96 -0.39 -12.39 -8.40
C PRO A 96 -0.77 -13.65 -9.19
N ILE A 97 -2.07 -13.98 -9.27
CA ILE A 97 -2.58 -15.14 -10.01
C ILE A 97 -2.62 -14.86 -11.52
N VAL A 98 -2.77 -13.58 -11.91
CA VAL A 98 -2.99 -13.15 -13.30
C VAL A 98 -1.82 -12.36 -13.89
N THR A 99 -0.69 -12.30 -13.19
CA THR A 99 0.55 -11.61 -13.59
C THR A 99 1.73 -12.57 -13.52
N SER A 100 2.81 -12.21 -14.22
CA SER A 100 3.99 -13.06 -14.37
C SER A 100 5.06 -12.78 -13.31
N ASN A 101 5.04 -11.59 -12.71
CA ASN A 101 6.00 -11.13 -11.71
C ASN A 101 5.46 -9.91 -10.94
N ASP A 102 6.17 -9.49 -9.88
CA ASP A 102 5.74 -8.41 -8.99
C ASP A 102 5.73 -7.02 -9.64
N HIS A 103 6.60 -6.77 -10.63
CA HIS A 103 6.56 -5.51 -11.38
C HIS A 103 5.25 -5.37 -12.16
N GLU A 104 4.84 -6.43 -12.87
CA GLU A 104 3.57 -6.46 -13.59
C GLU A 104 2.38 -6.38 -12.62
N THR A 105 2.44 -7.05 -11.47
CA THR A 105 1.45 -6.93 -10.39
C THR A 105 1.29 -5.47 -9.96
N ALA A 106 2.39 -4.79 -9.63
CA ALA A 106 2.37 -3.42 -9.15
C ALA A 106 1.86 -2.43 -10.21
N GLU A 107 2.27 -2.59 -11.46
CA GLU A 107 1.80 -1.77 -12.58
C GLU A 107 0.29 -1.92 -12.79
N ARG A 108 -0.20 -3.17 -12.90
CA ARG A 108 -1.62 -3.44 -13.15
C ARG A 108 -2.51 -3.09 -11.96
N ALA A 109 -2.04 -3.31 -10.73
CA ALA A 109 -2.77 -2.94 -9.52
C ALA A 109 -2.99 -1.43 -9.41
N GLY A 110 -2.11 -0.62 -10.03
CA GLY A 110 -2.18 0.84 -10.01
C GLY A 110 -3.55 1.39 -10.42
N PHE A 111 -4.17 0.82 -11.46
CA PHE A 111 -5.48 1.25 -11.92
C PHE A 111 -6.59 1.06 -10.86
N LEU A 112 -6.57 -0.05 -10.10
CA LEU A 112 -7.55 -0.26 -9.02
C LEU A 112 -7.41 0.82 -7.95
N TYR A 113 -6.18 1.12 -7.53
CA TYR A 113 -5.92 2.13 -6.51
C TYR A 113 -6.22 3.55 -7.01
N ASP A 114 -5.99 3.85 -8.29
CA ASP A 114 -6.41 5.10 -8.91
C ASP A 114 -7.95 5.24 -8.96
N ALA A 115 -8.65 4.16 -9.31
CA ALA A 115 -10.12 4.13 -9.32
C ALA A 115 -10.69 4.28 -7.90
N LEU A 116 -10.08 3.64 -6.91
CA LEU A 116 -10.45 3.81 -5.51
C LEU A 116 -10.24 5.26 -5.05
N TYR A 117 -9.09 5.85 -5.35
CA TYR A 117 -8.80 7.25 -5.05
C TYR A 117 -9.83 8.19 -5.68
N ALA A 118 -10.14 8.00 -6.97
CA ALA A 118 -11.10 8.82 -7.70
C ALA A 118 -12.52 8.69 -7.13
N SER A 119 -12.95 7.47 -6.80
CA SER A 119 -14.25 7.22 -6.18
C SER A 119 -14.39 7.88 -4.81
N ILE A 120 -13.34 7.82 -3.96
CA ILE A 120 -13.34 8.52 -2.67
C ILE A 120 -13.41 10.03 -2.89
N LYS A 121 -12.68 10.57 -3.87
CA LYS A 121 -12.70 12.00 -4.18
C LYS A 121 -14.09 12.48 -4.59
N ASP A 122 -14.71 11.79 -5.55
CA ASP A 122 -16.04 12.11 -6.09
C ASP A 122 -17.13 12.06 -5.01
N ASN A 123 -17.15 10.98 -4.21
CA ASN A 123 -18.11 10.83 -3.09
C ASN A 123 -17.94 11.87 -1.97
N VAL A 124 -16.80 12.57 -1.91
CA VAL A 124 -16.56 13.65 -0.92
C VAL A 124 -16.97 15.02 -1.46
N GLY A 125 -17.38 15.11 -2.73
CA GLY A 125 -17.80 16.37 -3.36
C GLY A 125 -16.65 17.36 -3.57
N LEU A 126 -15.42 16.86 -3.77
CA LEU A 126 -14.21 17.65 -4.05
C LEU A 126 -13.81 17.61 -5.53
#